data_AF-A0A9D7VBH6-F1
#
_entry.id   AF-A0A9D7VBH6-F1
#
_cell.length_a   1.000
_cell.length_b   1.000
_cell.length_c   1.000
_cell.angle_alpha   90.00
_cell.angle_beta   90.00
_cell.angle_gamma   90.00
#
_symmetry.space_group_name_H-M   'P 1'
#
loop_
_entity.id
_entity.type
_entity.pdbx_description
1 polymer ?
#
loop_
_entity_poly.entity_id
_entity_poly.type
_entity_poly.pdbx_seq_one_letter_code
_entity_poly.pdbx_strand_id
1 'polypeptide(L)'
;MNIMTILTNRRQQLLLLVVLITIVAILSLHYSPTSSQIVTRDKFLWPFSSRSPWNMPIGSNARYIKANIEKAQNISIDKEYFYKTNSKHPLRPVYAPGTWGQGRCTGTKSMNIYLPIPDTLIIPDATIYPYYTPNNASAFLMADGKTLVQLQPLTRCQQAGSIYGWHYYPDINIYGDGIGGAHFGSGLSSIGGSIRKGELTNNQPIRHALKVLLWAKKYLYYTNSIPGYRWPANRADNYAAQVYGGKNPALVQGTLLAIPPTVKTHTLNLQTSAAKKIFHALQDYGAYVVDDSAWDSHDIAVEQGVNEEFRKIYGYDLNNKNGKFYGELMRLFQALYIVDNNNPNSIGGGGIPRVALAPPIAN
;
A
#
# COMPACT_ATOMS: atom_id res chain seq x y z
N MET A 1 -46.82 -10.67 -53.97
CA MET A 1 -46.16 -9.87 -55.03
C MET A 1 -44.86 -10.57 -55.39
N ASN A 2 -44.70 -11.03 -56.63
CA ASN A 2 -43.64 -11.96 -57.01
C ASN A 2 -42.26 -11.26 -56.99
N ILE A 3 -41.22 -11.86 -56.38
CA ILE A 3 -39.88 -11.24 -56.24
C ILE A 3 -39.29 -10.90 -57.62
N MET A 4 -39.64 -11.69 -58.64
CA MET A 4 -39.26 -11.45 -60.05
C MET A 4 -39.82 -10.14 -60.63
N THR A 5 -40.96 -9.64 -60.13
CA THR A 5 -41.56 -8.37 -60.60
C THR A 5 -40.84 -7.13 -60.08
N ILE A 6 -40.12 -7.25 -58.96
CA ILE A 6 -39.34 -6.15 -58.36
C ILE A 6 -38.05 -5.89 -59.16
N LEU A 7 -37.53 -6.92 -59.84
CA LEU A 7 -36.27 -6.89 -60.57
C LEU A 7 -36.37 -6.36 -62.01
N THR A 8 -37.56 -6.07 -62.54
CA THR A 8 -37.74 -5.54 -63.91
C THR A 8 -38.14 -4.06 -63.94
N ASN A 9 -38.54 -3.49 -62.81
CA ASN A 9 -38.95 -2.09 -62.71
C ASN A 9 -37.76 -1.21 -62.27
N ARG A 10 -37.18 -0.45 -63.21
CA ARG A 10 -36.05 0.46 -62.98
C ARG A 10 -36.26 1.41 -61.78
N ARG A 11 -37.50 1.82 -61.51
CA ARG A 11 -37.83 2.74 -60.41
C ARG A 11 -37.69 2.05 -59.04
N GLN A 12 -38.04 0.77 -58.95
CA GLN A 12 -37.89 -0.03 -57.74
C GLN A 12 -36.44 -0.46 -57.50
N GLN A 13 -35.69 -0.74 -58.56
CA GLN A 13 -34.24 -1.00 -58.48
C GLN A 13 -33.47 0.22 -57.96
N LEU A 14 -33.80 1.43 -58.45
CA LEU A 14 -33.19 2.66 -57.95
C LEU A 14 -33.50 2.89 -56.46
N LEU A 15 -34.74 2.62 -56.04
CA LEU A 15 -35.15 2.76 -54.64
C LEU A 15 -34.39 1.78 -53.73
N LEU A 16 -34.24 0.52 -54.16
CA LEU A 16 -33.45 -0.49 -53.45
C LEU A 16 -31.97 -0.09 -53.35
N LEU A 17 -31.38 0.43 -54.43
CA LEU A 17 -30.01 0.92 -54.43
C LEU A 17 -29.83 2.10 -53.47
N VAL A 18 -30.75 3.08 -53.49
CA VAL A 18 -30.72 4.22 -52.57
C VAL A 18 -30.83 3.73 -51.12
N VAL A 19 -31.77 2.82 -50.82
CA VAL A 19 -31.94 2.24 -49.49
C VAL A 19 -30.65 1.54 -49.03
N LEU A 20 -30.03 0.74 -49.90
CA LEU A 20 -28.78 0.04 -49.59
C LEU A 20 -27.63 1.02 -49.32
N ILE A 21 -27.50 2.07 -50.15
CA ILE A 21 -26.49 3.12 -49.97
C ILE A 21 -26.72 3.88 -48.67
N THR A 22 -27.96 4.21 -48.31
CA THR A 22 -28.27 4.83 -47.00
C THR A 22 -27.97 3.91 -45.84
N ILE A 23 -28.26 2.61 -45.93
CA ILE A 23 -27.95 1.64 -44.86
C ILE A 23 -26.43 1.53 -44.67
N VAL A 24 -25.66 1.44 -45.76
CA VAL A 24 -24.20 1.39 -45.71
C VAL A 24 -23.64 2.72 -45.18
N ALA A 25 -24.16 3.87 -45.60
CA ALA A 25 -23.74 5.17 -45.10
C ALA A 25 -24.05 5.35 -43.60
N ILE A 26 -25.24 4.93 -43.15
CA ILE A 26 -25.64 4.96 -41.73
C ILE A 26 -24.73 4.02 -40.92
N LEU A 27 -24.47 2.81 -41.38
CA LEU A 27 -23.55 1.87 -40.70
C LEU A 27 -22.09 2.38 -40.68
N SER A 28 -21.67 3.14 -41.70
CA SER A 28 -20.32 3.73 -41.78
C SER A 28 -20.17 4.98 -40.90
N LEU A 29 -21.25 5.76 -40.72
CA LEU A 29 -21.27 6.98 -39.90
C LEU A 29 -21.39 6.71 -38.40
N HIS A 30 -21.80 5.50 -37.99
CA HIS A 30 -22.02 5.14 -36.58
C HIS A 30 -20.87 4.34 -35.93
N TYR A 31 -19.81 4.04 -36.68
CA TYR A 31 -18.62 3.35 -36.17
C TYR A 31 -17.39 4.27 -36.19
N SER A 32 -17.50 5.42 -35.53
CA SER A 32 -16.30 6.06 -35.01
C SER A 32 -15.95 5.32 -33.71
N PRO A 33 -14.86 4.53 -33.63
CA PRO A 33 -14.44 3.96 -32.36
C PRO A 33 -14.11 5.13 -31.46
N THR A 34 -14.99 5.41 -30.49
CA THR A 34 -14.69 6.34 -29.41
C THR A 34 -13.39 5.85 -28.79
N SER A 35 -12.33 6.66 -28.87
CA SER A 35 -11.06 6.34 -28.23
C SER A 35 -11.36 6.10 -26.74
N SER A 36 -11.33 4.84 -26.32
CA SER A 36 -11.45 4.50 -24.91
C SER A 36 -10.29 5.18 -24.21
N GLN A 37 -10.57 6.24 -23.46
CA GLN A 37 -9.56 6.93 -22.67
C GLN A 37 -8.87 5.88 -21.78
N ILE A 38 -7.55 5.72 -21.97
CA ILE A 38 -6.78 4.79 -21.16
C ILE A 38 -6.88 5.29 -19.71
N VAL A 39 -7.41 4.44 -18.82
CA VAL A 39 -7.42 4.74 -17.39
C VAL A 39 -5.97 4.72 -16.92
N THR A 40 -5.54 5.81 -16.29
CA THR A 40 -4.17 5.99 -15.78
C THR A 40 -4.21 6.31 -14.28
N ARG A 41 -3.05 6.24 -13.61
CA ARG A 41 -2.92 6.61 -12.19
C ARG A 41 -1.79 7.60 -11.91
N ASP A 42 -1.90 8.28 -10.78
CA ASP A 42 -0.85 9.16 -10.23
C ASP A 42 0.23 8.31 -9.54
N LYS A 43 1.49 8.45 -9.97
CA LYS A 43 2.64 7.69 -9.44
C LYS A 43 2.94 7.90 -7.97
N PHE A 44 2.53 9.00 -7.37
CA PHE A 44 2.80 9.29 -5.97
C PHE A 44 1.67 8.81 -5.05
N LEU A 45 0.42 8.88 -5.52
CA LEU A 45 -0.72 8.34 -4.79
C LEU A 45 -0.80 6.82 -4.89
N TRP A 46 -0.40 6.27 -6.04
CA TRP A 46 -0.35 4.84 -6.29
C TRP A 46 1.00 4.55 -6.98
N PRO A 47 2.09 4.36 -6.22
CA PRO A 47 3.43 4.17 -6.78
C PRO A 47 3.66 2.79 -7.37
N PHE A 48 4.81 2.64 -8.03
CA PHE A 48 5.41 1.40 -8.49
C PHE A 48 4.75 0.73 -9.69
N SER A 49 5.47 -0.21 -10.30
CA SER A 49 5.01 -1.00 -11.43
C SER A 49 3.70 -1.73 -11.10
N SER A 50 2.89 -2.05 -12.11
CA SER A 50 1.67 -2.86 -11.89
C SER A 50 1.97 -4.30 -11.45
N ARG A 51 3.23 -4.72 -11.56
CA ARG A 51 3.73 -6.02 -11.10
C ARG A 51 4.51 -5.94 -9.78
N SER A 52 4.58 -4.77 -9.15
CA SER A 52 5.10 -4.60 -7.80
C SER A 52 4.34 -5.50 -6.81
N PRO A 53 4.97 -6.04 -5.76
CA PRO A 53 4.25 -6.69 -4.67
C PRO A 53 3.16 -5.80 -4.06
N TRP A 54 3.34 -4.48 -4.08
CA TRP A 54 2.32 -3.55 -3.58
C TRP A 54 1.08 -3.47 -4.48
N ASN A 55 1.19 -3.79 -5.76
CA ASN A 55 0.13 -3.60 -6.75
C ASN A 55 -0.42 -4.91 -7.32
N MET A 56 0.23 -6.03 -7.03
CA MET A 56 -0.16 -7.33 -7.56
C MET A 56 -1.37 -7.88 -6.80
N PRO A 57 -2.48 -8.18 -7.49
CA PRO A 57 -3.60 -8.85 -6.87
C PRO A 57 -3.24 -10.29 -6.47
N ILE A 58 -3.92 -10.79 -5.44
CA ILE A 58 -3.96 -12.22 -5.13
C ILE A 58 -4.43 -12.98 -6.37
N GLY A 59 -3.79 -14.11 -6.66
CA GLY A 59 -4.07 -14.93 -7.82
C GLY A 59 -4.90 -16.18 -7.49
N SER A 60 -5.51 -16.78 -8.51
CA SER A 60 -6.35 -17.98 -8.38
C SER A 60 -5.60 -19.21 -7.83
N ASN A 61 -4.26 -19.24 -7.95
CA ASN A 61 -3.43 -20.35 -7.50
C ASN A 61 -2.79 -20.10 -6.12
N ALA A 62 -3.21 -19.04 -5.42
CA ALA A 62 -2.76 -18.74 -4.07
C ALA A 62 -3.02 -19.92 -3.12
N ARG A 63 -1.97 -20.36 -2.42
CA ARG A 63 -2.03 -21.43 -1.43
C ARG A 63 -2.10 -20.83 -0.04
N TYR A 64 -3.21 -21.07 0.66
CA TYR A 64 -3.46 -20.49 1.97
C TYR A 64 -3.10 -21.49 3.07
N ILE A 65 -2.29 -21.05 4.02
CA ILE A 65 -2.08 -21.74 5.30
C ILE A 65 -2.47 -20.81 6.44
N LYS A 66 -2.91 -21.37 7.57
CA LYS A 66 -3.41 -20.55 8.70
C LYS A 66 -2.28 -19.70 9.27
N ALA A 67 -2.52 -18.40 9.42
CA ALA A 67 -1.62 -17.52 10.17
C ALA A 67 -1.79 -17.70 11.69
N ASN A 68 -2.99 -18.11 12.14
CA ASN A 68 -3.38 -18.23 13.56
C ASN A 68 -3.15 -16.94 14.35
N ILE A 69 -3.42 -15.79 13.72
CA ILE A 69 -3.40 -14.49 14.40
C ILE A 69 -4.61 -14.42 15.32
N GLU A 70 -4.38 -14.19 16.60
CA GLU A 70 -5.44 -14.04 17.59
C GLU A 70 -5.88 -12.58 17.71
N LYS A 71 -6.96 -12.33 18.44
CA LYS A 71 -7.31 -10.95 18.82
C LYS A 71 -6.19 -10.35 19.68
N ALA A 72 -5.73 -9.15 19.31
CA ALA A 72 -4.80 -8.37 20.11
C ALA A 72 -5.53 -7.51 21.15
N GLN A 73 -4.83 -7.10 22.21
CA GLN A 73 -5.33 -6.12 23.17
C GLN A 73 -5.57 -4.74 22.52
N ASN A 74 -4.73 -4.35 21.57
CA ASN A 74 -4.73 -3.01 21.00
C ASN A 74 -4.82 -3.01 19.48
N ILE A 75 -5.11 -1.83 18.96
CA ILE A 75 -4.79 -1.43 17.60
C ILE A 75 -3.95 -0.17 17.67
N SER A 76 -2.97 -0.04 16.78
CA SER A 76 -2.26 1.21 16.54
C SER A 76 -2.19 1.52 15.06
N ILE A 77 -1.65 2.69 14.77
CA ILE A 77 -1.32 3.11 13.42
C ILE A 77 0.19 3.30 13.36
N ASP A 78 0.84 2.73 12.35
CA ASP A 78 2.20 3.11 12.03
C ASP A 78 2.15 4.29 11.07
N LYS A 79 2.62 5.44 11.53
CA LYS A 79 2.40 6.70 10.85
C LYS A 79 3.58 7.04 9.96
N GLU A 80 3.29 7.33 8.70
CA GLU A 80 4.32 7.51 7.68
C GLU A 80 4.19 8.83 6.93
N TYR A 81 5.32 9.36 6.48
CA TYR A 81 5.39 10.71 5.91
C TYR A 81 5.83 10.69 4.46
N PHE A 82 5.02 11.29 3.59
CA PHE A 82 5.27 11.28 2.15
C PHE A 82 5.25 12.70 1.61
N TYR A 83 6.30 13.06 0.87
CA TYR A 83 6.44 14.39 0.30
C TYR A 83 6.81 14.34 -1.18
N LYS A 84 6.13 15.14 -2.00
CA LYS A 84 6.67 15.58 -3.28
C LYS A 84 7.57 16.77 -2.99
N THR A 85 8.87 16.62 -3.26
CA THR A 85 9.82 17.71 -3.04
C THR A 85 9.70 18.77 -4.15
N ASN A 86 10.18 19.97 -3.87
CA ASN A 86 10.18 21.08 -4.82
C ASN A 86 11.59 21.68 -4.85
N SER A 87 12.23 21.70 -6.01
CA SER A 87 13.61 22.21 -6.16
C SER A 87 13.78 23.69 -5.77
N LYS A 88 12.68 24.44 -5.62
CA LYS A 88 12.69 25.82 -5.12
C LYS A 88 12.80 25.91 -3.59
N HIS A 89 12.57 24.82 -2.86
CA HIS A 89 12.77 24.77 -1.42
C HIS A 89 14.26 24.68 -1.07
N PRO A 90 14.67 25.21 0.09
CA PRO A 90 16.05 25.10 0.53
C PRO A 90 16.47 23.64 0.72
N LEU A 91 17.69 23.33 0.33
CA LEU A 91 18.32 22.05 0.60
C LEU A 91 18.67 21.96 2.07
N ARG A 92 18.09 20.98 2.77
CA ARG A 92 18.37 20.73 4.18
C ARG A 92 19.19 19.45 4.34
N PRO A 93 20.32 19.49 5.07
CA PRO A 93 21.13 18.31 5.29
C PRO A 93 20.36 17.26 6.10
N VAL A 94 20.64 15.99 5.82
CA VAL A 94 20.11 14.87 6.58
C VAL A 94 21.21 14.29 7.47
N TYR A 95 20.89 14.09 8.75
CA TYR A 95 21.73 13.40 9.72
C TYR A 95 21.07 12.10 10.19
N ALA A 96 21.87 11.13 10.60
CA ALA A 96 21.37 10.01 11.39
C ALA A 96 20.73 10.57 12.68
N PRO A 97 19.63 9.97 13.18
CA PRO A 97 19.08 10.36 14.46
C PRO A 97 20.09 10.10 15.60
N GLY A 98 20.06 10.94 16.64
CA GLY A 98 20.90 10.76 17.83
C GLY A 98 20.54 9.52 18.65
N THR A 99 19.26 9.16 18.65
CA THR A 99 18.69 7.99 19.33
C THR A 99 17.51 7.42 18.52
N TRP A 100 17.05 6.21 18.86
CA TRP A 100 15.78 5.70 18.33
C TRP A 100 14.55 6.37 18.98
N GLY A 101 14.61 6.58 20.30
CA GLY A 101 13.56 7.22 21.10
C GLY A 101 13.70 8.75 21.12
N GLN A 102 13.35 9.39 22.24
CA GLN A 102 13.51 10.83 22.40
C GLN A 102 14.97 11.28 22.21
N GLY A 103 15.16 12.44 21.57
CA GLY A 103 16.47 12.99 21.24
C GLY A 103 16.93 12.67 19.81
N ARG A 104 16.02 12.37 18.88
CA ARG A 104 16.40 12.07 17.48
C ARG A 104 17.14 13.24 16.83
N CYS A 105 16.76 14.48 17.16
CA CYS A 105 17.34 15.71 16.60
C CYS A 105 18.73 16.10 17.14
N THR A 106 19.36 15.27 17.97
CA THR A 106 20.72 15.54 18.49
C THR A 106 21.82 14.88 17.66
N GLY A 107 21.45 14.08 16.65
CA GLY A 107 22.40 13.35 15.83
C GLY A 107 23.31 14.26 14.99
N THR A 108 24.58 13.89 14.86
CA THR A 108 25.58 14.70 14.17
C THR A 108 26.21 13.98 12.97
N LYS A 109 25.94 12.68 12.81
CA LYS A 109 26.47 11.88 11.71
C LYS A 109 25.71 12.19 10.41
N SER A 110 26.38 12.80 9.45
CA SER A 110 25.81 13.07 8.12
C SER A 110 25.37 11.78 7.42
N MET A 111 24.20 11.82 6.77
CA MET A 111 23.77 10.78 5.81
C MET A 111 24.23 11.08 4.37
N ASN A 112 25.00 12.14 4.17
CA ASN A 112 25.56 12.57 2.88
C ASN A 112 24.52 12.83 1.79
N ILE A 113 23.33 13.27 2.20
CA ILE A 113 22.24 13.68 1.31
C ILE A 113 21.61 14.99 1.81
N TYR A 114 20.95 15.68 0.89
CA TYR A 114 20.17 16.88 1.16
C TYR A 114 18.78 16.74 0.55
N LEU A 115 17.75 17.19 1.26
CA LEU A 115 16.38 17.15 0.78
C LEU A 115 15.82 18.57 0.58
N PRO A 116 15.18 18.87 -0.56
CA PRO A 116 14.55 20.17 -0.81
C PRO A 116 13.15 20.21 -0.19
N ILE A 117 13.07 20.69 1.05
CA ILE A 117 11.85 20.75 1.86
C ILE A 117 11.59 22.17 2.39
N PRO A 118 10.33 22.57 2.63
CA PRO A 118 10.05 23.92 3.10
C PRO A 118 10.55 24.10 4.54
N ASP A 119 11.01 25.29 4.89
CA ASP A 119 11.53 25.58 6.24
C ASP A 119 10.51 25.49 7.35
N THR A 120 9.24 25.61 6.98
CA THR A 120 8.09 25.46 7.88
C THR A 120 7.79 24.01 8.24
N LEU A 121 8.34 23.02 7.53
CA LEU A 121 8.10 21.62 7.83
C LEU A 121 8.73 21.25 9.19
N ILE A 122 7.87 20.92 10.15
CA ILE A 122 8.23 20.38 11.47
C ILE A 122 7.67 18.97 11.57
N ILE A 123 8.50 18.07 12.08
CA ILE A 123 8.12 16.69 12.40
C ILE A 123 8.59 16.46 13.83
N PRO A 124 7.68 16.29 14.80
CA PRO A 124 8.04 16.18 16.20
C PRO A 124 9.07 15.09 16.48
N ASP A 125 9.86 15.28 17.53
CA ASP A 125 10.69 14.22 18.08
C ASP A 125 9.80 13.12 18.71
N ALA A 126 10.39 11.95 18.92
CA ALA A 126 9.83 10.97 19.82
C ALA A 126 9.86 11.48 21.28
N THR A 127 8.98 10.97 22.13
CA THR A 127 8.85 11.38 23.53
C THR A 127 8.82 10.18 24.46
N ILE A 128 9.40 10.32 25.66
CA ILE A 128 9.30 9.31 26.72
C ILE A 128 8.01 9.50 27.54
N TYR A 129 7.59 10.76 27.73
CA TYR A 129 6.37 11.08 28.48
C TYR A 129 5.54 12.18 27.78
N PRO A 130 4.33 11.86 27.29
CA PRO A 130 3.79 10.51 27.12
C PRO A 130 4.69 9.68 26.17
N TYR A 131 4.67 8.36 26.32
CA TYR A 131 5.49 7.49 25.47
C TYR A 131 4.99 7.52 24.02
N TYR A 132 5.85 7.96 23.10
CA TYR A 132 5.55 8.02 21.68
C TYR A 132 6.84 7.91 20.87
N THR A 133 7.13 6.72 20.36
CA THR A 133 8.34 6.42 19.58
C THR A 133 7.97 5.82 18.22
N PRO A 134 7.23 6.55 17.37
CA PRO A 134 6.76 6.03 16.09
C PRO A 134 7.95 5.73 15.15
N ASN A 135 7.77 4.77 14.25
CA ASN A 135 8.76 4.50 13.21
C ASN A 135 8.96 5.72 12.32
N ASN A 136 7.90 6.46 11.97
CA ASN A 136 7.98 7.60 11.06
C ASN A 136 8.74 7.25 9.76
N ALA A 137 8.47 6.07 9.19
CA ALA A 137 8.99 5.73 7.88
C ALA A 137 8.54 6.79 6.87
N SER A 138 9.41 7.14 5.92
CA SER A 138 9.15 8.26 5.04
C SER A 138 9.70 8.08 3.65
N ALA A 139 9.07 8.75 2.68
CA ALA A 139 9.53 8.78 1.31
C ALA A 139 9.39 10.19 0.71
N PHE A 140 10.42 10.61 0.01
CA PHE A 140 10.52 11.90 -0.67
C PHE A 140 10.65 11.63 -2.17
N LEU A 141 9.61 11.97 -2.93
CA LEU A 141 9.69 12.00 -4.38
C LEU A 141 10.49 13.23 -4.79
N MET A 142 11.67 13.00 -5.34
CA MET A 142 12.59 14.05 -5.76
C MET A 142 12.03 14.83 -6.95
N ALA A 143 12.57 16.04 -7.17
CA ALA A 143 12.09 16.96 -8.21
C ALA A 143 12.25 16.42 -9.65
N ASP A 144 13.07 15.39 -9.84
CA ASP A 144 13.18 14.64 -11.10
C ASP A 144 11.92 13.79 -11.41
N GLY A 145 10.99 13.68 -10.46
CA GLY A 145 9.76 12.92 -10.57
C GLY A 145 9.97 11.41 -10.65
N LYS A 146 11.17 10.90 -10.33
CA LYS A 146 11.51 9.48 -10.48
C LYS A 146 12.11 8.91 -9.20
N THR A 147 13.00 9.64 -8.57
CA THR A 147 13.80 9.15 -7.44
C THR A 147 12.99 9.26 -6.15
N LEU A 148 12.94 8.16 -5.39
CA LEU A 148 12.42 8.12 -4.03
C LEU A 148 13.58 7.96 -3.05
N VAL A 149 13.80 9.00 -2.26
CA VAL A 149 14.67 8.94 -1.08
C VAL A 149 13.82 8.52 0.11
N GLN A 150 14.27 7.51 0.86
CA GLN A 150 13.50 6.96 1.98
C GLN A 150 14.28 7.05 3.29
N LEU A 151 13.64 7.55 4.36
CA LEU A 151 14.25 7.72 5.68
C LEU A 151 13.42 7.05 6.77
N GLN A 152 14.08 6.54 7.81
CA GLN A 152 13.46 6.13 9.08
C GLN A 152 14.47 6.23 10.23
N PRO A 153 14.05 6.67 11.44
CA PRO A 153 12.84 7.43 11.68
C PRO A 153 12.97 8.86 11.16
N LEU A 154 11.91 9.43 10.58
CA LEU A 154 11.90 10.83 10.19
C LEU A 154 11.60 11.74 11.40
N THR A 155 12.42 12.76 11.61
CA THR A 155 12.10 13.90 12.48
C THR A 155 12.74 15.20 11.99
N ARG A 156 12.19 16.34 12.44
CA ARG A 156 12.70 17.69 12.22
C ARG A 156 12.14 18.62 13.29
N CYS A 157 12.94 18.91 14.30
CA CYS A 157 12.49 19.60 15.51
C CYS A 157 12.46 21.13 15.39
N GLN A 158 13.15 21.72 14.40
CA GLN A 158 13.31 23.17 14.29
C GLN A 158 13.00 23.66 12.87
N GLN A 159 12.39 24.84 12.77
CA GLN A 159 12.18 25.51 11.50
C GLN A 159 13.53 25.84 10.87
N ALA A 160 13.65 25.66 9.56
CA ALA A 160 14.92 25.77 8.83
C ALA A 160 16.04 24.84 9.34
N GLY A 161 15.79 23.99 10.34
CA GLY A 161 16.77 23.06 10.88
C GLY A 161 17.03 21.88 9.95
N SER A 162 18.00 21.06 10.34
CA SER A 162 18.34 19.80 9.66
C SER A 162 17.21 18.77 9.74
N ILE A 163 17.29 17.77 8.87
CA ILE A 163 16.41 16.60 8.88
C ILE A 163 17.17 15.46 9.56
N TYR A 164 16.47 14.60 10.28
CA TYR A 164 17.06 13.43 10.90
C TYR A 164 16.32 12.16 10.47
N GLY A 165 17.10 11.14 10.14
CA GLY A 165 16.63 9.81 9.77
C GLY A 165 17.72 9.02 9.06
N TRP A 166 17.77 7.71 9.28
CA TRP A 166 18.67 6.86 8.52
C TRP A 166 18.16 6.73 7.09
N HIS A 167 19.03 7.02 6.14
CA HIS A 167 18.80 6.88 4.72
C HIS A 167 18.89 5.41 4.29
N TYR A 168 17.82 4.93 3.64
CA TYR A 168 17.87 3.67 2.91
C TYR A 168 18.60 3.86 1.59
N TYR A 169 19.61 3.02 1.34
CA TYR A 169 20.36 3.00 0.09
C TYR A 169 20.24 1.62 -0.59
N PRO A 170 20.10 1.56 -1.93
CA PRO A 170 20.05 2.69 -2.87
C PRO A 170 18.67 3.38 -2.89
N ASP A 171 18.64 4.64 -3.35
CA ASP A 171 17.38 5.27 -3.73
C ASP A 171 16.70 4.46 -4.83
N ILE A 172 15.37 4.43 -4.82
CA ILE A 172 14.59 3.62 -5.75
C ILE A 172 13.81 4.48 -6.73
N ASN A 173 13.46 3.88 -7.86
CA ASN A 173 12.64 4.53 -8.87
C ASN A 173 11.15 4.28 -8.58
N ILE A 174 10.34 5.34 -8.56
CA ILE A 174 8.88 5.28 -8.34
C ILE A 174 8.11 4.47 -9.39
N TYR A 175 8.72 4.22 -10.56
CA TYR A 175 8.18 3.34 -11.61
C TYR A 175 8.62 1.87 -11.46
N GLY A 176 9.60 1.58 -10.61
CA GLY A 176 10.12 0.24 -10.36
C GLY A 176 9.21 -0.59 -9.45
N ASP A 177 9.70 -1.72 -8.97
CA ASP A 177 8.88 -2.63 -8.15
C ASP A 177 8.68 -2.15 -6.71
N GLY A 178 9.50 -1.19 -6.25
CA GLY A 178 9.32 -0.59 -4.94
C GLY A 178 9.49 -1.57 -3.77
N ILE A 179 10.27 -2.63 -3.91
CA ILE A 179 10.44 -3.60 -2.82
C ILE A 179 11.17 -2.96 -1.63
N GLY A 180 12.35 -2.39 -1.88
CA GLY A 180 13.25 -1.92 -0.83
C GLY A 180 12.86 -0.55 -0.24
N GLY A 181 13.09 -0.38 1.06
CA GLY A 181 12.97 0.92 1.70
C GLY A 181 13.36 0.96 3.17
N ALA A 182 12.96 2.06 3.83
CA ALA A 182 13.44 2.41 5.15
C ALA A 182 12.64 1.78 6.30
N HIS A 183 11.66 0.90 6.04
CA HIS A 183 11.14 0.00 7.09
C HIS A 183 12.24 -0.95 7.52
N PHE A 184 13.18 -0.49 8.35
CA PHE A 184 14.45 -1.17 8.55
C PHE A 184 14.33 -2.53 9.23
N GLY A 185 13.21 -2.81 9.92
CA GLY A 185 12.86 -4.17 10.35
C GLY A 185 12.90 -5.13 9.17
N SER A 186 12.06 -4.90 8.15
CA SER A 186 11.91 -5.81 6.98
C SER A 186 12.76 -5.44 5.76
N GLY A 187 13.26 -4.21 5.71
CA GLY A 187 13.83 -3.56 4.54
C GLY A 187 12.82 -3.19 3.46
N LEU A 188 11.52 -3.17 3.76
CA LEU A 188 10.46 -2.88 2.78
C LEU A 188 10.21 -1.39 2.55
N SER A 189 9.51 -1.07 1.46
CA SER A 189 9.21 0.31 1.08
C SER A 189 8.47 1.10 2.15
N SER A 190 8.92 2.34 2.37
CA SER A 190 8.26 3.31 3.21
C SER A 190 6.94 3.80 2.61
N ILE A 191 6.80 3.89 1.27
CA ILE A 191 5.55 4.40 0.64
C ILE A 191 4.64 3.30 0.10
N GLY A 192 5.19 2.14 -0.25
CA GLY A 192 4.38 1.01 -0.70
C GLY A 192 3.46 0.52 0.40
N GLY A 193 2.20 0.27 0.06
CA GLY A 193 1.21 -0.37 0.93
C GLY A 193 0.66 0.41 2.13
N SER A 194 1.06 1.66 2.31
CA SER A 194 0.45 2.56 3.29
C SER A 194 -0.94 2.97 2.84
N ILE A 195 -1.93 2.92 3.72
CA ILE A 195 -3.25 3.51 3.42
C ILE A 195 -3.08 5.02 3.23
N ARG A 196 -3.61 5.55 2.13
CA ARG A 196 -3.51 6.96 1.72
C ARG A 196 -4.70 7.78 2.19
N LYS A 197 -4.53 9.10 2.26
CA LYS A 197 -5.66 10.02 2.51
C LYS A 197 -6.76 9.81 1.47
N GLY A 198 -8.00 9.88 1.90
CA GLY A 198 -9.20 9.58 1.12
C GLY A 198 -9.56 8.10 1.10
N GLU A 199 -8.62 7.17 1.24
CA GLU A 199 -8.89 5.74 0.99
C GLU A 199 -9.81 5.07 2.02
N LEU A 200 -10.00 5.65 3.22
CA LEU A 200 -10.96 5.14 4.19
C LEU A 200 -12.27 5.93 4.23
N THR A 201 -12.32 7.07 3.54
CA THR A 201 -13.39 8.07 3.70
C THR A 201 -14.15 8.35 2.40
N ASN A 202 -13.53 8.16 1.24
CA ASN A 202 -14.17 8.30 -0.06
C ASN A 202 -14.88 7.00 -0.51
N ASN A 203 -15.52 7.03 -1.68
CA ASN A 203 -16.23 5.87 -2.25
C ASN A 203 -15.34 4.95 -3.12
N GLN A 204 -14.08 5.29 -3.35
CA GLN A 204 -13.17 4.48 -4.18
C GLN A 204 -12.55 3.34 -3.36
N PRO A 205 -12.36 2.14 -3.91
CA PRO A 205 -11.70 1.05 -3.18
C PRO A 205 -10.21 1.35 -2.96
N ILE A 206 -9.61 0.70 -1.95
CA ILE A 206 -8.16 0.59 -1.84
C ILE A 206 -7.69 -0.44 -2.88
N ARG A 207 -6.66 -0.08 -3.66
CA ARG A 207 -6.24 -0.87 -4.85
C ARG A 207 -4.79 -1.36 -4.77
N HIS A 208 -4.31 -1.60 -3.57
CA HIS A 208 -2.95 -2.06 -3.31
C HIS A 208 -2.90 -2.98 -2.09
N ALA A 209 -1.84 -3.77 -1.97
CA ALA A 209 -1.56 -4.55 -0.77
C ALA A 209 -1.28 -3.61 0.41
N LEU A 210 -1.69 -3.97 1.61
CA LEU A 210 -1.49 -3.14 2.81
C LEU A 210 -0.16 -3.45 3.50
N LYS A 211 0.27 -2.58 4.41
CA LYS A 211 1.30 -2.88 5.40
C LYS A 211 0.70 -3.09 6.77
N VAL A 212 1.14 -4.15 7.43
CA VAL A 212 0.74 -4.47 8.80
C VAL A 212 1.97 -4.76 9.66
N LEU A 213 1.86 -4.49 10.95
CA LEU A 213 2.85 -4.88 11.94
C LEU A 213 2.18 -5.85 12.93
N LEU A 214 2.96 -6.83 13.37
CA LEU A 214 2.52 -7.84 14.32
C LEU A 214 3.50 -7.91 15.47
N TRP A 215 3.02 -8.33 16.63
CA TRP A 215 3.89 -8.50 17.79
C TRP A 215 4.87 -9.65 17.56
N ALA A 216 6.15 -9.32 17.35
CA ALA A 216 7.15 -10.30 16.96
C ALA A 216 7.38 -11.36 18.02
N LYS A 217 7.32 -10.98 19.30
CA LYS A 217 7.42 -11.93 20.41
C LYS A 217 6.35 -13.01 20.39
N LYS A 218 5.17 -12.74 19.82
CA LYS A 218 4.07 -13.71 19.74
C LYS A 218 4.00 -14.41 18.38
N TYR A 219 4.23 -13.70 17.29
CA TYR A 219 3.85 -14.18 15.96
C TYR A 219 5.01 -14.41 15.00
N LEU A 220 6.07 -13.62 15.06
CA LEU A 220 7.17 -13.74 14.09
C LEU A 220 8.13 -14.83 14.51
N TYR A 221 8.45 -15.71 13.57
CA TYR A 221 9.32 -16.85 13.78
C TYR A 221 10.78 -16.50 13.52
N TYR A 222 11.70 -17.12 14.25
CA TYR A 222 13.13 -17.05 13.95
C TYR A 222 13.83 -18.36 14.31
N THR A 223 14.75 -18.78 13.44
CA THR A 223 15.86 -19.69 13.74
C THR A 223 17.08 -19.28 12.91
N ASN A 224 18.24 -19.89 13.17
CA ASN A 224 19.43 -19.68 12.31
C ASN A 224 19.20 -20.11 10.85
N SER A 225 18.29 -21.06 10.59
CA SER A 225 17.93 -21.49 9.23
C SER A 225 16.78 -20.68 8.61
N ILE A 226 15.96 -20.02 9.42
CA ILE A 226 14.86 -19.15 9.00
C ILE A 226 15.05 -17.81 9.73
N PRO A 227 15.82 -16.87 9.16
CA PRO A 227 16.36 -15.70 9.87
C PRO A 227 15.34 -14.58 10.12
N GLY A 228 14.05 -14.92 10.23
CA GLY A 228 12.99 -13.96 10.57
C GLY A 228 12.42 -13.17 9.41
N TYR A 229 12.76 -13.52 8.17
CA TYR A 229 12.19 -12.87 6.98
C TYR A 229 12.04 -13.81 5.79
N ARG A 230 11.17 -13.42 4.86
CA ARG A 230 11.02 -14.02 3.53
C ARG A 230 10.71 -12.94 2.50
N TRP A 231 10.88 -13.26 1.21
CA TRP A 231 10.54 -12.34 0.14
C TRP A 231 9.11 -11.77 0.30
N PRO A 232 8.88 -10.45 0.10
CA PRO A 232 9.81 -9.45 -0.44
C PRO A 232 10.76 -8.81 0.57
N ALA A 233 10.63 -9.09 1.87
CA ALA A 233 11.57 -8.60 2.86
C ALA A 233 12.96 -9.21 2.61
N ASN A 234 14.01 -8.46 2.93
CA ASN A 234 15.40 -8.89 2.73
C ASN A 234 16.20 -8.97 4.05
N ARG A 235 15.56 -8.67 5.16
CA ARG A 235 16.12 -8.73 6.51
C ARG A 235 14.98 -8.83 7.52
N ALA A 236 15.37 -9.12 8.75
CA ALA A 236 14.55 -8.97 9.94
C ALA A 236 15.20 -7.94 10.88
N ASP A 237 14.49 -7.59 11.94
CA ASP A 237 15.05 -6.80 13.04
C ASP A 237 16.39 -7.39 13.52
N ASN A 238 17.34 -6.53 13.86
CA ASN A 238 18.65 -6.97 14.36
C ASN A 238 18.57 -7.75 15.68
N TYR A 239 17.45 -7.64 16.40
CA TYR A 239 17.14 -8.35 17.63
C TYR A 239 16.24 -9.59 17.40
N ALA A 240 15.99 -10.00 16.15
CA ALA A 240 15.08 -11.09 15.83
C ALA A 240 15.46 -12.39 16.55
N ALA A 241 16.75 -12.73 16.60
CA ALA A 241 17.23 -13.93 17.28
C ALA A 241 16.88 -14.01 18.78
N GLN A 242 16.70 -12.85 19.42
CA GLN A 242 16.45 -12.72 20.84
C GLN A 242 14.95 -12.52 21.17
N VAL A 243 14.20 -11.88 20.27
CA VAL A 243 12.82 -11.41 20.55
C VAL A 243 11.77 -12.22 19.82
N TYR A 244 12.02 -12.63 18.57
CA TYR A 244 11.00 -13.29 17.76
C TYR A 244 10.64 -14.64 18.38
N GLY A 245 9.38 -14.77 18.80
CA GLY A 245 8.92 -15.90 19.63
C GLY A 245 7.84 -16.75 19.00
N GLY A 246 7.41 -16.39 17.78
CA GLY A 246 6.40 -17.10 17.01
C GLY A 246 6.79 -18.56 16.74
N LYS A 247 5.77 -19.38 16.47
CA LYS A 247 5.93 -20.84 16.26
C LYS A 247 5.66 -21.29 14.82
N ASN A 248 5.12 -20.42 13.98
CA ASN A 248 4.83 -20.73 12.59
C ASN A 248 6.01 -20.30 11.70
N PRO A 249 6.81 -21.23 11.14
CA PRO A 249 7.98 -20.88 10.33
C PRO A 249 7.66 -20.10 9.06
N ALA A 250 6.39 -20.08 8.61
CA ALA A 250 5.97 -19.30 7.47
C ALA A 250 5.54 -17.86 7.81
N LEU A 251 5.40 -17.52 9.10
CA LEU A 251 5.04 -16.18 9.57
C LEU A 251 6.28 -15.45 10.07
N VAL A 252 6.82 -14.62 9.19
CA VAL A 252 8.05 -13.85 9.37
C VAL A 252 7.84 -12.48 8.74
N GLN A 253 8.82 -11.57 8.83
CA GLN A 253 8.72 -10.32 8.07
C GLN A 253 8.71 -10.59 6.56
N GLY A 254 7.94 -9.79 5.82
CA GLY A 254 7.68 -9.99 4.39
C GLY A 254 6.63 -11.06 4.08
N THR A 255 6.05 -11.75 5.07
CA THR A 255 4.94 -12.67 4.80
C THR A 255 3.73 -11.92 4.21
N LEU A 256 3.24 -12.37 3.05
CA LEU A 256 1.97 -11.94 2.48
C LEU A 256 0.81 -12.63 3.20
N LEU A 257 -0.01 -11.82 3.86
CA LEU A 257 -1.24 -12.21 4.52
C LEU A 257 -2.45 -11.82 3.66
N ALA A 258 -3.44 -12.69 3.52
CA ALA A 258 -4.66 -12.37 2.78
C ALA A 258 -5.88 -13.08 3.38
N ILE A 259 -7.06 -12.50 3.15
CA ILE A 259 -8.34 -13.14 3.48
C ILE A 259 -8.72 -14.08 2.33
N PRO A 260 -8.94 -15.39 2.58
CA PRO A 260 -9.33 -16.33 1.52
C PRO A 260 -10.63 -15.89 0.80
N PRO A 261 -10.80 -16.21 -0.50
CA PRO A 261 -11.94 -15.78 -1.30
C PRO A 261 -13.30 -16.35 -0.84
N THR A 262 -13.26 -17.43 -0.05
CA THR A 262 -14.43 -18.07 0.55
C THR A 262 -15.02 -17.27 1.70
N VAL A 263 -14.21 -16.46 2.41
CA VAL A 263 -14.67 -15.58 3.49
C VAL A 263 -15.44 -14.41 2.90
N LYS A 264 -16.53 -14.00 3.56
CA LYS A 264 -17.39 -12.89 3.13
C LYS A 264 -17.51 -11.83 4.23
N THR A 265 -17.88 -10.62 3.84
CA THR A 265 -18.08 -9.51 4.80
C THR A 265 -19.13 -9.84 5.87
N HIS A 266 -20.20 -10.54 5.50
CA HIS A 266 -21.25 -10.95 6.43
C HIS A 266 -20.79 -12.05 7.41
N THR A 267 -19.91 -12.97 6.99
CA THR A 267 -19.37 -14.01 7.90
C THR A 267 -18.48 -13.42 8.98
N LEU A 268 -17.90 -12.24 8.74
CA LEU A 268 -17.11 -11.49 9.73
C LEU A 268 -17.92 -10.38 10.45
N ASN A 269 -19.23 -10.27 10.19
CA ASN A 269 -20.09 -9.22 10.73
C ASN A 269 -19.47 -7.82 10.59
N LEU A 270 -19.06 -7.46 9.37
CA LEU A 270 -18.50 -6.14 9.06
C LEU A 270 -19.64 -5.17 8.70
N GLN A 271 -19.78 -4.10 9.46
CA GLN A 271 -20.82 -3.10 9.31
C GLN A 271 -20.26 -1.78 8.77
N THR A 272 -19.12 -1.33 9.28
CA THR A 272 -18.54 -0.03 8.89
C THR A 272 -18.05 -0.04 7.44
N SER A 273 -18.17 1.11 6.76
CA SER A 273 -17.63 1.32 5.41
C SER A 273 -16.13 1.09 5.37
N ALA A 274 -15.39 1.64 6.34
CA ALA A 274 -13.94 1.53 6.41
C ALA A 274 -13.47 0.07 6.57
N ALA A 275 -14.07 -0.73 7.46
CA ALA A 275 -13.67 -2.13 7.62
C ALA A 275 -14.01 -2.96 6.38
N LYS A 276 -15.13 -2.67 5.68
CA LYS A 276 -15.44 -3.32 4.40
C LYS A 276 -14.41 -2.97 3.32
N LYS A 277 -13.93 -1.73 3.26
CA LYS A 277 -12.86 -1.35 2.31
C LYS A 277 -11.55 -2.09 2.61
N ILE A 278 -11.16 -2.18 3.88
CA ILE A 278 -9.98 -2.94 4.30
C ILE A 278 -10.15 -4.43 4.00
N PHE A 279 -11.33 -5.01 4.27
CA PHE A 279 -11.65 -6.39 3.91
C PHE A 279 -11.39 -6.68 2.42
N HIS A 280 -11.92 -5.82 1.54
CA HIS A 280 -11.74 -6.00 0.10
C HIS A 280 -10.27 -5.86 -0.30
N ALA A 281 -9.52 -4.90 0.25
CA ALA A 281 -8.08 -4.79 0.03
C ALA A 281 -7.32 -6.07 0.46
N LEU A 282 -7.64 -6.61 1.64
CA LEU A 282 -7.03 -7.82 2.17
C LEU A 282 -7.38 -9.09 1.38
N GLN A 283 -8.53 -9.12 0.70
CA GLN A 283 -8.91 -10.24 -0.16
C GLN A 283 -8.36 -10.11 -1.58
N ASP A 284 -8.29 -8.89 -2.11
CA ASP A 284 -7.89 -8.62 -3.49
C ASP A 284 -6.38 -8.50 -3.64
N TYR A 285 -5.67 -7.97 -2.65
CA TYR A 285 -4.22 -7.70 -2.69
C TYR A 285 -3.46 -8.27 -1.48
N GLY A 286 -4.11 -8.38 -0.31
CA GLY A 286 -3.48 -8.83 0.92
C GLY A 286 -2.74 -7.72 1.67
N ALA A 287 -1.87 -8.12 2.60
CA ALA A 287 -1.02 -7.25 3.40
C ALA A 287 0.34 -7.90 3.68
N TYR A 288 1.41 -7.12 3.62
CA TYR A 288 2.75 -7.56 4.01
C TYR A 288 3.04 -7.19 5.46
N VAL A 289 3.63 -8.14 6.20
CA VAL A 289 4.20 -7.87 7.53
C VAL A 289 5.50 -7.08 7.34
N VAL A 290 5.54 -5.83 7.82
CA VAL A 290 6.68 -4.93 7.55
C VAL A 290 7.54 -4.60 8.76
N ASP A 291 7.03 -4.78 9.96
CA ASP A 291 7.75 -4.45 11.20
C ASP A 291 7.18 -5.17 12.43
N ASP A 292 7.89 -5.09 13.56
CA ASP A 292 7.42 -5.49 14.89
C ASP A 292 6.58 -4.38 15.53
N SER A 293 5.39 -4.71 16.03
CA SER A 293 4.59 -3.76 16.83
C SER A 293 5.13 -3.57 18.25
N ALA A 294 6.06 -4.42 18.71
CA ALA A 294 6.64 -4.50 20.07
C ALA A 294 5.66 -4.81 21.22
N TRP A 295 4.36 -4.70 20.97
CA TRP A 295 3.27 -4.86 21.94
C TRP A 295 2.16 -5.74 21.36
N ASP A 296 1.27 -6.26 22.22
CA ASP A 296 0.06 -6.96 21.78
C ASP A 296 -0.94 -5.97 21.11
N SER A 297 -0.65 -5.68 19.84
CA SER A 297 -1.32 -4.73 18.98
C SER A 297 -1.30 -5.23 17.54
N HIS A 298 -2.39 -5.00 16.83
CA HIS A 298 -2.47 -5.16 15.39
C HIS A 298 -2.34 -3.79 14.76
N ASP A 299 -1.25 -3.51 14.06
CA ASP A 299 -1.02 -2.17 13.52
C ASP A 299 -1.12 -2.17 11.99
N ILE A 300 -1.59 -1.05 11.45
CA ILE A 300 -1.68 -0.80 10.02
C ILE A 300 -0.89 0.47 9.71
N ALA A 301 -0.10 0.44 8.63
CA ALA A 301 0.64 1.63 8.22
C ALA A 301 -0.27 2.60 7.42
N VAL A 302 -0.20 3.89 7.77
CA VAL A 302 -1.02 4.94 7.17
C VAL A 302 -0.21 6.20 6.90
N GLU A 303 -0.56 6.92 5.84
CA GLU A 303 -0.05 8.27 5.58
C GLU A 303 -0.45 9.24 6.70
N GLN A 304 0.47 10.13 7.09
CA GLN A 304 0.19 11.26 7.97
C GLN A 304 -1.02 12.07 7.47
N GLY A 305 -2.03 12.25 8.34
CA GLY A 305 -3.29 12.90 8.01
C GLY A 305 -4.47 11.94 7.83
N VAL A 306 -4.23 10.64 7.62
CA VAL A 306 -5.32 9.65 7.46
C VAL A 306 -6.16 9.53 8.72
N ASN A 307 -5.53 9.47 9.90
CA ASN A 307 -6.26 9.39 11.16
C ASN A 307 -7.09 10.64 11.41
N GLU A 308 -6.54 11.81 11.12
CA GLU A 308 -7.22 13.10 11.26
C GLU A 308 -8.43 13.20 10.30
N GLU A 309 -8.27 12.75 9.04
CA GLU A 309 -9.35 12.68 8.07
C GLU A 309 -10.44 11.69 8.51
N PHE A 310 -10.03 10.50 8.97
CA PHE A 310 -10.93 9.48 9.48
C PHE A 310 -11.75 10.00 10.65
N ARG A 311 -11.11 10.63 11.63
CA ARG A 311 -11.78 11.24 12.79
C ARG A 311 -12.76 12.34 12.37
N LYS A 312 -12.39 13.18 11.40
CA LYS A 312 -13.29 14.23 10.90
C LYS A 312 -14.57 13.65 10.29
N ILE A 313 -14.50 12.50 9.64
CA ILE A 313 -15.64 11.88 8.95
C ILE A 313 -16.48 11.00 9.90
N TYR A 314 -15.84 10.23 10.77
CA TYR A 314 -16.52 9.21 11.58
C TYR A 314 -16.69 9.59 13.05
N GLY A 315 -16.02 10.66 13.52
CA GLY A 315 -16.13 11.16 14.90
C GLY A 315 -15.26 10.43 15.94
N TYR A 316 -14.36 9.53 15.51
CA TYR A 316 -13.45 8.80 16.39
C TYR A 316 -12.12 8.48 15.68
N ASP A 317 -11.06 8.25 16.45
CA ASP A 317 -9.73 7.93 15.90
C ASP A 317 -9.65 6.49 15.36
N LEU A 318 -8.85 6.30 14.32
CA LEU A 318 -8.60 5.00 13.65
C LEU A 318 -8.01 3.97 14.61
N ASN A 319 -7.21 4.42 15.58
CA ASN A 319 -6.59 3.61 16.62
C ASN A 319 -7.39 3.57 17.94
N ASN A 320 -8.67 3.97 17.93
CA ASN A 320 -9.51 3.77 19.11
C ASN A 320 -9.61 2.29 19.46
N LYS A 321 -9.45 1.98 20.76
CA LYS A 321 -9.39 0.60 21.29
C LYS A 321 -10.78 0.03 21.63
N ASN A 322 -11.84 0.64 21.11
CA ASN A 322 -13.22 0.26 21.38
C ASN A 322 -14.12 0.63 20.18
N GLY A 323 -15.40 0.24 20.28
CA GLY A 323 -16.38 0.51 19.24
C GLY A 323 -16.37 -0.51 18.10
N LYS A 324 -17.27 -0.29 17.13
CA LYS A 324 -17.54 -1.25 16.04
C LYS A 324 -16.31 -1.47 15.17
N PHE A 325 -15.66 -0.38 14.74
CA PHE A 325 -14.51 -0.45 13.84
C PHE A 325 -13.34 -1.21 14.44
N TYR A 326 -13.01 -0.96 15.72
CA TYR A 326 -12.01 -1.73 16.46
C TYR A 326 -12.31 -3.24 16.43
N GLY A 327 -13.53 -3.62 16.81
CA GLY A 327 -13.94 -5.03 16.83
C GLY A 327 -13.92 -5.67 15.43
N GLU A 328 -14.23 -4.90 14.40
CA GLU A 328 -14.17 -5.34 12.99
C GLU A 328 -12.73 -5.54 12.52
N LEU A 329 -11.81 -4.63 12.84
CA LEU A 329 -10.40 -4.79 12.52
C LEU A 329 -9.77 -6.00 13.23
N MET A 330 -10.13 -6.26 14.49
CA MET A 330 -9.71 -7.50 15.17
C MET A 330 -10.15 -8.75 14.40
N ARG A 331 -11.42 -8.79 13.97
CA ARG A 331 -11.95 -9.91 13.17
C ARG A 331 -11.25 -10.04 11.82
N LEU A 332 -10.85 -8.92 11.20
CA LEU A 332 -10.09 -8.93 9.96
C LEU A 332 -8.71 -9.56 10.13
N PHE A 333 -7.94 -9.17 11.16
CA PHE A 333 -6.65 -9.79 11.46
C PHE A 333 -6.77 -11.28 11.78
N GLN A 334 -7.79 -11.67 12.54
CA GLN A 334 -8.08 -13.09 12.83
C GLN A 334 -8.47 -13.91 11.59
N ALA A 335 -8.94 -13.26 10.53
CA ALA A 335 -9.32 -13.90 9.27
C ALA A 335 -8.15 -14.04 8.28
N LEU A 336 -6.95 -13.55 8.63
CA LEU A 336 -5.78 -13.60 7.75
C LEU A 336 -5.17 -15.00 7.68
N TYR A 337 -4.82 -15.39 6.45
CA TYR A 337 -4.05 -16.58 6.12
C TYR A 337 -2.76 -16.15 5.44
N ILE A 338 -1.74 -16.98 5.53
CA ILE A 338 -0.48 -16.80 4.82
C ILE A 338 -0.66 -17.31 3.39
N VAL A 339 -0.28 -16.50 2.40
CA VAL A 339 -0.15 -16.94 1.00
C VAL A 339 1.21 -17.60 0.85
N ASP A 340 1.27 -18.91 1.06
CA ASP A 340 2.53 -19.63 1.26
C ASP A 340 3.40 -19.70 -0.01
N ASN A 341 2.76 -19.68 -1.19
CA ASN A 341 3.46 -19.63 -2.47
C ASN A 341 3.75 -18.19 -2.97
N ASN A 342 3.75 -17.20 -2.08
CA ASN A 342 4.27 -15.85 -2.35
C ASN A 342 5.80 -15.90 -2.55
N ASN A 343 6.26 -15.55 -3.76
CA ASN A 343 7.67 -15.46 -4.16
C ASN A 343 7.81 -14.56 -5.42
N PRO A 344 9.04 -14.21 -5.89
CA PRO A 344 9.23 -13.31 -7.03
C PRO A 344 8.51 -13.71 -8.33
N ASN A 345 8.28 -15.00 -8.55
CA ASN A 345 7.64 -15.53 -9.76
C ASN A 345 6.13 -15.78 -9.56
N SER A 346 5.63 -15.70 -8.34
CA SER A 346 4.21 -15.83 -8.00
C SER A 346 3.85 -14.88 -6.86
N ILE A 347 3.98 -13.59 -7.15
CA ILE A 347 3.82 -12.49 -6.19
C ILE A 347 2.49 -12.60 -5.42
N GLY A 348 1.36 -12.64 -6.12
CA GLY A 348 0.05 -12.85 -5.50
C GLY A 348 -0.33 -14.33 -5.27
N GLY A 349 0.63 -15.26 -5.36
CA GLY A 349 0.36 -16.71 -5.39
C GLY A 349 0.09 -17.29 -6.79
N GLY A 350 0.20 -16.47 -7.85
CA GLY A 350 0.13 -16.89 -9.25
C GLY A 350 -1.27 -17.25 -9.77
N GLY A 351 -1.36 -17.61 -11.05
CA GLY A 351 -2.65 -17.85 -11.71
C GLY A 351 -3.32 -16.57 -12.18
N ILE A 352 -4.66 -16.57 -12.21
CA ILE A 352 -5.46 -15.42 -12.69
C ILE A 352 -5.62 -14.41 -11.54
N PRO A 353 -5.21 -13.14 -11.71
CA PRO A 353 -5.43 -12.08 -10.72
C PRO A 353 -6.92 -11.93 -10.35
N ARG A 354 -7.22 -11.78 -9.06
CA ARG A 354 -8.60 -11.60 -8.55
C ARG A 354 -9.26 -10.33 -9.03
N VAL A 355 -8.46 -9.29 -9.26
CA VAL A 355 -8.88 -8.02 -9.85
C VAL A 355 -7.91 -7.63 -10.96
N ALA A 356 -8.27 -6.65 -11.78
CA ALA A 356 -7.39 -6.15 -12.84
C ALA A 356 -6.08 -5.58 -12.27
N LEU A 357 -4.99 -5.74 -13.00
CA LEU A 357 -3.71 -5.11 -12.66
C LEU A 357 -3.86 -3.59 -12.61
N ALA A 358 -2.99 -2.95 -11.81
CA ALA A 358 -2.94 -1.50 -11.73
C ALA A 358 -2.79 -0.88 -13.14
N PRO A 359 -3.54 0.19 -13.46
CA PRO A 359 -3.39 0.90 -14.72
C PRO A 359 -1.97 1.49 -14.86
N PRO A 360 -1.55 1.87 -16.08
CA PRO A 360 -0.28 2.56 -16.28
C PRO A 360 -0.25 3.91 -15.54
N ILE A 361 0.94 4.31 -15.14
CA ILE A 361 1.22 5.66 -14.65
C ILE A 361 1.24 6.62 -15.84
N ALA A 362 0.69 7.84 -15.69
CA ALA A 362 0.68 8.84 -16.78
C ALA A 362 0.99 10.28 -16.36
N ASN A 363 1.56 10.51 -15.17
CA ASN A 363 1.91 11.84 -14.70
C ASN A 363 3.34 11.94 -14.22
#